data_AF-A0A557SSL7-F1
#
_entry.id   AF-A0A557SSL7-F1
#
_cell.length_a   1.000
_cell.length_b   1.000
_cell.length_c   1.000
_cell.angle_alpha   90.00
_cell.angle_beta   90.00
_cell.angle_gamma   90.00
#
_symmetry.space_group_name_H-M   'P 1'
#
loop_
_entity.id
_entity.type
_entity.pdbx_description
1 polymer ?
#
loop_
_entity_poly.entity_id
_entity_poly.type
_entity_poly.pdbx_seq_one_letter_code
_entity_poly.pdbx_strand_id
1 'polypeptide(L)'
;MFFPSYELNIAGSEWFIIFIVIIIFLFPKKIGSISKTMGKFVGEYEKAKGKIMDQKNMFASDTSVTANNHIYKGPQIQRPISSEREKLEIIAKSLNINSDNMVDDELRNLISFRLKESQNKEY
;
A
#
# COMPACT_ATOMS: atom_id res chain seq x y z
N MET A 1 -66.25 0.87 25.07
CA MET A 1 -65.78 0.27 23.80
C MET A 1 -64.27 0.36 23.80
N PHE A 2 -63.57 -0.74 24.08
CA PHE A 2 -62.11 -0.78 24.07
C PHE A 2 -61.66 -1.05 22.64
N PHE A 3 -61.04 -0.05 22.01
CA PHE A 3 -60.31 -0.28 20.77
C PHE A 3 -58.98 -0.94 21.15
N PRO A 4 -58.62 -2.11 20.61
CA PRO A 4 -57.29 -2.63 20.77
C PRO A 4 -56.33 -1.66 20.09
N SER A 5 -55.52 -0.96 20.87
CA SER A 5 -54.37 -0.21 20.39
C SER A 5 -53.37 -1.23 19.82
N TYR A 6 -53.40 -1.39 18.50
CA TYR A 6 -52.28 -1.98 17.79
C TYR A 6 -51.11 -1.01 17.89
N GLU A 7 -50.39 -1.05 19.01
CA GLU A 7 -49.06 -0.46 19.07
C GLU A 7 -48.16 -1.31 18.17
N LEU A 8 -48.17 -1.00 16.87
CA LEU A 8 -47.11 -1.40 15.96
C LEU A 8 -45.83 -0.88 16.60
N ASN A 9 -45.01 -1.80 17.13
CA ASN A 9 -43.67 -1.55 17.67
C ASN A 9 -42.72 -1.12 16.54
N ILE A 10 -43.07 -0.06 15.81
CA ILE A 10 -42.24 0.61 14.82
C ILE A 10 -41.33 1.55 15.61
N ALA A 11 -40.37 0.95 16.29
CA ALA A 11 -39.47 1.61 17.24
C ALA A 11 -38.28 2.30 16.54
N GLY A 12 -38.19 2.23 15.21
CA GLY A 12 -37.26 3.03 14.40
C GLY A 12 -36.60 2.26 13.26
N SER A 13 -36.42 0.94 13.38
CA SER A 13 -35.80 0.09 12.33
C SER A 13 -36.63 0.00 11.06
N GLU A 14 -37.96 0.05 11.17
CA GLU A 14 -38.88 -0.14 10.05
C GLU A 14 -38.94 1.12 9.17
N TRP A 15 -38.63 2.29 9.73
CA TRP A 15 -38.47 3.54 8.97
C TRP A 15 -37.35 3.45 7.95
N PHE A 16 -36.30 2.68 8.25
CA PHE A 16 -35.21 2.43 7.31
C PHE A 16 -35.69 1.64 6.08
N ILE A 17 -36.57 0.66 6.29
CA ILE A 17 -37.18 -0.12 5.19
C ILE A 17 -38.05 0.78 4.31
N ILE A 18 -38.88 1.63 4.92
CA ILE A 18 -39.76 2.56 4.19
C ILE A 18 -38.93 3.55 3.38
N PHE A 19 -37.87 4.08 3.98
CA PHE A 19 -36.93 5.00 3.31
C PHE A 19 -36.26 4.35 2.09
N ILE A 20 -35.80 3.10 2.22
CA ILE A 20 -35.20 2.36 1.10
C ILE A 20 -36.21 2.16 -0.03
N VAL A 21 -37.45 1.77 0.29
CA VAL A 21 -38.51 1.57 -0.71
C VAL A 21 -38.80 2.87 -1.48
N ILE A 22 -38.85 4.01 -0.77
CA ILE A 22 -39.05 5.33 -1.39
C ILE A 22 -37.89 5.67 -2.34
N ILE A 23 -36.64 5.44 -1.93
CA ILE A 23 -35.47 5.72 -2.78
C ILE A 23 -35.46 4.84 -4.04
N ILE A 24 -35.79 3.56 -3.90
CA ILE A 24 -35.87 2.63 -5.03
C ILE A 24 -36.93 3.10 -6.04
N PHE A 25 -38.06 3.61 -5.55
CA PHE A 25 -39.15 4.11 -6.40
C PHE A 25 -38.81 5.44 -7.08
N LEU A 26 -38.12 6.36 -6.39
CA LEU A 26 -37.72 7.66 -6.94
C LEU A 26 -36.56 7.56 -7.93
N PHE A 27 -35.64 6.61 -7.72
CA PHE A 27 -34.38 6.53 -8.48
C PHE A 27 -34.07 5.13 -9.07
N PRO A 28 -35.02 4.42 -9.71
CA PRO A 28 -34.77 3.08 -10.22
C PRO A 28 -33.68 3.06 -11.30
N LYS A 29 -33.61 4.12 -12.12
CA LYS A 29 -32.61 4.29 -13.19
C LYS A 29 -31.20 4.60 -12.66
N LYS A 30 -31.08 5.17 -11.46
CA LYS A 30 -29.76 5.55 -10.91
C LYS A 30 -29.05 4.36 -10.25
N ILE A 31 -29.78 3.41 -9.67
CA ILE A 31 -29.22 2.23 -9.01
C ILE A 31 -28.26 1.48 -9.96
N GLY A 32 -28.72 1.14 -11.17
CA GLY A 32 -27.86 0.44 -12.15
C GLY A 32 -26.65 1.28 -12.61
N SER A 33 -26.78 2.60 -12.70
CA SER A 33 -25.66 3.48 -13.07
C SER A 33 -24.60 3.55 -11.97
N ILE A 34 -25.02 3.60 -10.69
CA ILE A 34 -24.13 3.62 -9.53
C ILE A 34 -23.40 2.29 -9.40
N SER A 35 -24.11 1.15 -9.59
CA SER A 35 -23.48 -0.18 -9.57
C SER A 35 -22.38 -0.33 -10.62
N LYS A 36 -22.57 0.24 -11.83
CA LYS A 36 -21.54 0.22 -12.87
C LYS A 36 -20.29 1.00 -12.47
N THR A 37 -20.46 2.19 -11.88
CA THR A 37 -19.32 3.01 -11.42
C THR A 37 -18.63 2.38 -10.22
N MET A 38 -19.39 1.87 -9.25
CA MET A 38 -18.85 1.20 -8.07
C MET A 38 -18.11 -0.09 -8.45
N GLY A 39 -18.67 -0.88 -9.37
CA GLY A 39 -18.01 -2.09 -9.87
C GLY A 39 -16.69 -1.79 -10.60
N LYS A 40 -16.64 -0.70 -11.39
CA LYS A 40 -15.39 -0.23 -12.01
C LYS A 40 -14.37 0.20 -10.96
N PHE A 41 -14.77 1.00 -9.97
CA PHE A 41 -13.90 1.46 -8.91
C PHE A 41 -13.34 0.30 -8.07
N VAL A 42 -14.20 -0.63 -7.65
CA VAL A 42 -13.78 -1.83 -6.91
C VAL A 42 -12.85 -2.72 -7.76
N GLY A 43 -13.16 -2.91 -9.04
CA GLY A 43 -12.31 -3.68 -9.95
C GLY A 43 -10.95 -3.05 -10.23
N GLU A 44 -10.88 -1.71 -10.36
CA GLU A 44 -9.60 -0.99 -10.47
C GLU A 44 -8.81 -1.02 -9.16
N TYR A 45 -9.49 -0.91 -8.02
CA TYR A 45 -8.87 -1.03 -6.70
C TYR A 45 -8.27 -2.42 -6.46
N GLU A 46 -9.00 -3.50 -6.78
CA GLU A 46 -8.47 -4.86 -6.67
C GLU A 46 -7.26 -5.08 -7.58
N LYS A 47 -7.30 -4.57 -8.83
CA LYS A 47 -6.15 -4.61 -9.75
C LYS A 47 -4.94 -3.85 -9.19
N ALA A 48 -5.14 -2.69 -8.60
CA ALA A 48 -4.06 -1.91 -7.99
C ALA A 48 -3.48 -2.63 -6.76
N LYS A 49 -4.34 -3.16 -5.89
CA LYS A 49 -3.94 -3.95 -4.72
C LYS A 49 -3.16 -5.22 -5.12
N GLY A 50 -3.61 -5.92 -6.17
CA GLY A 50 -2.92 -7.08 -6.73
C GLY A 50 -1.50 -6.73 -7.16
N LYS A 51 -1.31 -5.69 -7.96
CA LYS A 51 0.02 -5.22 -8.39
C LYS A 51 0.95 -4.87 -7.23
N ILE A 52 0.43 -4.21 -6.19
CA ILE A 52 1.21 -3.85 -4.99
C ILE A 52 1.61 -5.12 -4.22
N MET A 53 0.70 -6.08 -4.10
CA MET A 53 0.93 -7.33 -3.40
C MET A 53 1.91 -8.23 -4.17
N ASP A 54 1.80 -8.29 -5.50
CA ASP A 54 2.73 -9.00 -6.38
C ASP A 54 4.14 -8.42 -6.26
N GLN A 55 4.28 -7.09 -6.26
CA GLN A 55 5.58 -6.43 -6.02
C GLN A 55 6.13 -6.72 -4.63
N LYS A 56 5.30 -6.65 -3.59
CA LYS A 56 5.68 -7.04 -2.22
C LYS A 56 6.16 -8.50 -2.17
N ASN A 57 5.46 -9.41 -2.85
CA ASN A 57 5.79 -10.82 -2.83
C ASN A 57 7.08 -11.07 -3.62
N MET A 58 7.32 -10.40 -4.75
CA MET A 58 8.62 -10.45 -5.44
C MET A 58 9.77 -9.97 -4.53
N PHE A 59 9.55 -8.91 -3.75
CA PHE A 59 10.55 -8.40 -2.80
C PHE A 59 10.75 -9.30 -1.57
N ALA A 60 9.69 -9.98 -1.12
CA ALA A 60 9.72 -10.86 0.05
C ALA A 60 10.21 -12.28 -0.27
N SER A 61 9.98 -12.77 -1.50
CA SER A 61 10.36 -14.14 -1.93
C SER A 61 11.88 -14.33 -2.00
N ASP A 62 12.64 -13.25 -2.16
CA ASP A 62 14.12 -13.30 -2.08
C ASP A 62 14.64 -13.48 -0.64
N THR A 63 13.78 -13.58 0.37
CA THR A 63 14.18 -13.73 1.79
C THR A 63 14.29 -15.19 2.25
N SER A 64 13.85 -16.18 1.46
CA SER A 64 14.09 -17.60 1.76
C SER A 64 15.29 -18.16 1.01
N VAL A 65 16.48 -17.58 1.22
CA VAL A 65 17.75 -18.25 0.92
C VAL A 65 18.65 -18.11 2.13
N THR A 66 18.77 -19.22 2.85
CA THR A 66 19.98 -19.75 3.48
C THR A 66 20.92 -18.75 4.16
N ALA A 67 20.96 -18.88 5.49
CA ALA A 67 22.07 -18.43 6.31
C ALA A 67 23.43 -18.77 5.68
N ASN A 68 24.37 -17.82 5.82
CA ASN A 68 25.80 -17.86 5.50
C ASN A 68 26.21 -17.08 4.23
N ASN A 69 27.08 -16.10 4.48
CA ASN A 69 27.78 -15.18 3.57
C ASN A 69 27.05 -13.90 3.11
N HIS A 70 27.83 -12.81 3.14
CA HIS A 70 27.48 -11.39 3.09
C HIS A 70 26.73 -10.96 1.80
N ILE A 71 25.46 -11.34 1.65
CA ILE A 71 24.62 -10.86 0.55
C ILE A 71 24.13 -9.45 0.90
N TYR A 72 24.64 -8.44 0.19
CA TYR A 72 24.08 -7.10 0.20
C TYR A 72 22.63 -7.16 -0.32
N LYS A 73 21.67 -7.18 0.60
CA LYS A 73 20.26 -6.93 0.31
C LYS A 73 20.15 -5.42 0.10
N GLY A 74 19.90 -4.98 -1.12
CA GLY A 74 19.88 -3.56 -1.48
C GLY A 74 19.02 -2.66 -0.58
N PRO A 75 19.11 -1.33 -0.75
CA PRO A 75 18.52 -0.37 0.18
C PRO A 75 16.99 -0.51 0.23
N GLN A 76 16.43 -0.61 1.44
CA GLN A 76 14.99 -0.79 1.65
C GLN A 76 14.27 0.57 1.61
N ILE A 77 13.62 0.88 0.48
CA ILE A 77 12.85 2.12 0.31
C ILE A 77 11.47 1.97 0.96
N GLN A 78 11.31 2.49 2.18
CA GLN A 78 10.04 2.41 2.92
C GLN A 78 9.05 3.54 2.55
N ARG A 79 9.51 4.58 1.84
CA ARG A 79 8.77 5.84 1.61
C ARG A 79 9.15 6.45 0.25
N PRO A 80 8.29 7.28 -0.36
CA PRO A 80 8.70 8.10 -1.50
C PRO A 80 9.91 8.95 -1.15
N ILE A 81 10.94 8.90 -2.01
CA ILE A 81 12.21 9.59 -1.80
C ILE A 81 12.10 10.97 -2.41
N SER A 82 12.39 12.00 -1.62
CA SER A 82 12.16 13.40 -1.97
C SER A 82 13.35 14.07 -2.64
N SER A 83 14.56 13.53 -2.42
CA SER A 83 15.81 14.14 -2.91
C SER A 83 16.87 13.12 -3.31
N GLU A 84 17.87 13.59 -4.05
CA GLU A 84 19.03 12.78 -4.41
C GLU A 84 19.95 12.48 -3.24
N ARG A 85 20.10 13.45 -2.32
CA ARG A 85 20.80 13.27 -1.05
C ARG A 85 20.23 12.10 -0.25
N GLU A 86 18.90 12.06 -0.10
CA GLU A 86 18.21 11.01 0.64
C GLU A 86 18.47 9.61 0.01
N LYS A 87 18.55 9.51 -1.32
CA LYS A 87 18.94 8.24 -1.98
C LYS A 87 20.34 7.79 -1.55
N LEU A 88 21.30 8.70 -1.52
CA LEU A 88 22.68 8.39 -1.14
C LEU A 88 22.76 7.95 0.32
N GLU A 89 22.04 8.61 1.22
CA GLU A 89 22.00 8.27 2.65
C GLU A 89 21.39 6.87 2.90
N ILE A 90 20.32 6.52 2.18
CA ILE A 90 19.69 5.20 2.31
C ILE A 90 20.66 4.10 1.84
N ILE A 91 21.37 4.32 0.73
CA ILE A 91 22.39 3.38 0.23
C ILE A 91 23.57 3.28 1.21
N ALA A 92 24.05 4.42 1.72
CA ALA A 92 25.12 4.49 2.69
C ALA A 92 24.77 3.70 3.96
N LYS A 93 23.54 3.85 4.45
CA LYS A 93 23.03 3.11 5.61
C LYS A 93 23.00 1.59 5.37
N SER A 94 22.60 1.13 4.18
CA SER A 94 22.67 -0.30 3.83
C SER A 94 24.09 -0.85 3.72
N LEU A 95 25.07 0.02 3.45
CA LEU A 95 26.51 -0.31 3.40
C LEU A 95 27.24 -0.07 4.73
N ASN A 96 26.51 0.30 5.78
CA ASN A 96 27.01 0.67 7.10
C ASN A 96 28.06 1.81 7.05
N ILE A 97 27.78 2.83 6.22
CA ILE A 97 28.55 4.06 6.05
C ILE A 97 27.85 5.19 6.80
N ASN A 98 28.59 5.98 7.58
CA ASN A 98 28.07 7.19 8.24
C ASN A 98 28.09 8.37 7.25
N SER A 99 26.96 9.05 7.06
CA SER A 99 26.79 10.12 6.05
C SER A 99 26.63 11.53 6.61
N ASP A 100 26.52 11.67 7.94
CA ASP A 100 26.09 12.88 8.66
C ASP A 100 26.92 14.15 8.36
N ASN A 101 28.18 14.00 7.94
CA ASN A 101 29.09 15.13 7.67
C ASN A 101 29.78 15.05 6.29
N MET A 102 29.25 14.24 5.38
CA MET A 102 29.83 14.06 4.04
C MET A 102 29.12 14.93 3.01
N VAL A 103 29.90 15.46 2.06
CA VAL A 103 29.36 16.10 0.85
C VAL A 103 28.89 15.01 -0.13
N ASP A 104 27.86 15.31 -0.93
CA ASP A 104 27.22 14.35 -1.83
C ASP A 104 28.21 13.61 -2.75
N ASP A 105 29.21 14.32 -3.28
CA ASP A 105 30.24 13.74 -4.15
C ASP A 105 31.17 12.77 -3.40
N GLU A 106 31.55 13.11 -2.18
CA GLU A 106 32.36 12.25 -1.31
C GLU A 106 31.59 10.99 -0.93
N LEU A 107 30.32 11.16 -0.54
CA LEU A 107 29.43 10.06 -0.18
C LEU A 107 29.22 9.10 -1.37
N ARG A 108 29.03 9.63 -2.58
CA ARG A 108 28.94 8.84 -3.82
C ARG A 108 30.19 8.01 -4.08
N ASN A 109 31.35 8.65 -3.99
CA ASN A 109 32.62 7.97 -4.23
C ASN A 109 32.82 6.82 -3.25
N LEU A 110 32.53 7.05 -1.96
CA LEU A 110 32.67 6.05 -0.92
C LEU A 110 31.68 4.87 -1.08
N ILE A 111 30.42 5.17 -1.43
CA ILE A 111 29.42 4.14 -1.79
C ILE A 111 29.93 3.29 -2.97
N SER A 112 30.41 3.93 -4.04
CA SER A 112 30.87 3.21 -5.24
C SER A 112 32.08 2.30 -4.94
N PHE A 113 32.99 2.77 -4.08
CA PHE A 113 34.15 2.00 -3.63
C PHE A 113 33.71 0.76 -2.84
N ARG A 114 32.82 0.94 -1.86
CA ARG A 114 32.33 -0.15 -1.01
C ARG A 114 31.53 -1.19 -1.79
N LEU A 115 30.73 -0.76 -2.76
CA LEU A 115 30.03 -1.67 -3.67
C LEU A 115 31.01 -2.49 -4.50
N LYS A 116 32.05 -1.87 -5.07
CA LYS A 116 33.08 -2.57 -5.86
C LYS A 116 33.90 -3.56 -5.01
N GLU A 117 34.15 -3.22 -3.75
CA GLU A 117 34.82 -4.10 -2.79
C GLU A 117 33.95 -5.33 -2.45
N SER A 118 32.66 -5.12 -2.18
CA SER A 118 31.71 -6.22 -1.94
C SER A 118 31.59 -7.17 -3.14
N GLN A 119 31.64 -6.65 -4.37
CA GLN A 119 31.59 -7.47 -5.59
C GLN A 119 32.90 -8.26 -5.85
N ASN A 120 34.06 -7.76 -5.42
CA ASN A 120 35.34 -8.47 -5.59
C ASN A 120 35.57 -9.57 -4.56
N LYS A 121 34.86 -9.55 -3.43
CA LYS A 121 34.97 -10.57 -2.36
C LYS A 121 34.13 -11.83 -2.62
N GLU A 122 33.40 -11.88 -3.73
CA GLU A 122 32.62 -13.06 -4.17
C GLU A 122 33.36 -13.96 -5.17
N TYR A 123 34.67 -13.74 -5.41
CA TYR A 123 35.55 -14.60 -6.20
C TYR A 123 36.65 -15.23 -5.36
#